data_AF-A0A523TAW1-F1
#
_entry.id   AF-A0A523TAW1-F1
#
_cell.length_a   1.000
_cell.length_b   1.000
_cell.length_c   1.000
_cell.angle_alpha   90.00
_cell.angle_beta   90.00
_cell.angle_gamma   90.00
#
_symmetry.space_group_name_H-M   'P 1'
#
loop_
_entity.id
_entity.type
_entity.pdbx_description
1 polymer ?
#
loop_
_entity_poly.entity_id
_entity_poly.type
_entity_poly.pdbx_seq_one_letter_code
_entity_poly.pdbx_strand_id
1 'polypeptide(L)'
;MEGPTIKGEPFKEIIIMERTQFKTVDDLARFANIAVGGKTTGIYWANGVVFIYYPLPTSTEIAAKALIEEKKVYWAFVSYALMPEYRLIIETKERIMVPVVDMSTSNLFRKVAQWLKEQP
;
A
#
# COMPACT_ATOMS: atom_id res chain seq x y z
N MET A 1 -24.30 -24.89 22.04
CA MET A 1 -23.39 -24.85 20.88
C MET A 1 -22.34 -23.78 21.16
N GLU A 2 -21.08 -24.17 21.26
CA GLU A 2 -19.99 -23.19 21.33
C GLU A 2 -19.84 -22.53 19.96
N GLY A 3 -19.71 -21.19 19.94
CA GLY A 3 -19.52 -20.41 18.73
C GLY A 3 -18.11 -20.58 18.15
N PRO A 4 -17.82 -19.94 16.99
CA PRO A 4 -16.50 -20.02 16.40
C PRO A 4 -15.43 -19.37 17.29
N THR A 5 -14.22 -19.93 17.30
CA THR A 5 -13.05 -19.28 17.91
C THR A 5 -12.49 -18.22 16.95
N ILE A 6 -12.28 -17.00 17.45
CA ILE A 6 -11.65 -15.91 16.68
C ILE A 6 -10.15 -15.87 16.97
N LYS A 7 -9.32 -15.86 15.92
CA LYS A 7 -7.85 -15.78 16.03
C LYS A 7 -7.32 -14.66 15.15
N GLY A 8 -6.40 -13.85 15.70
CA GLY A 8 -5.62 -12.89 14.93
C GLY A 8 -4.28 -13.52 14.53
N GLU A 9 -4.01 -13.61 13.23
CA GLU A 9 -2.78 -14.18 12.71
C GLU A 9 -2.08 -13.17 11.78
N PRO A 10 -0.94 -12.58 12.18
CA PRO A 10 -0.25 -11.62 11.33
C PRO A 10 0.43 -12.32 10.16
N PHE A 11 0.63 -11.57 9.07
CA PHE A 11 1.55 -11.97 8.01
C PHE A 11 2.96 -12.19 8.57
N LYS A 12 3.63 -13.24 8.10
CA LYS A 12 5.03 -13.52 8.41
C LYS A 12 5.96 -12.69 7.53
N GLU A 13 5.60 -12.50 6.26
CA GLU A 13 6.46 -11.86 5.27
C GLU A 13 5.64 -11.11 4.23
N ILE A 14 6.19 -9.99 3.79
CA ILE A 14 5.72 -9.22 2.65
C ILE A 14 6.84 -9.15 1.62
N ILE A 15 6.55 -9.54 0.40
CA ILE A 15 7.50 -9.55 -0.71
C ILE A 15 7.07 -8.44 -1.67
N ILE A 16 7.87 -7.36 -1.73
CA ILE A 16 7.70 -6.28 -2.70
C ILE A 16 8.58 -6.63 -3.90
N MET A 17 7.94 -6.90 -5.05
CA MET A 17 8.65 -7.35 -6.24
C MET A 17 9.24 -6.19 -7.04
N GLU A 18 8.43 -5.15 -7.28
CA GLU A 18 8.84 -3.94 -7.99
C GLU A 18 8.48 -2.70 -7.15
N ARG A 19 9.39 -1.72 -7.13
CA ARG A 19 9.18 -0.45 -6.44
C ARG A 19 9.51 0.73 -7.36
N THR A 20 8.69 1.77 -7.28
CA THR A 20 8.90 3.01 -8.04
C THR A 20 8.78 4.21 -7.11
N GLN A 21 9.86 4.98 -6.97
CA GLN A 21 9.84 6.23 -6.23
C GLN A 21 9.50 7.38 -7.18
N PHE A 22 8.46 8.13 -6.85
CA PHE A 22 8.12 9.38 -7.50
C PHE A 22 8.83 10.54 -6.81
N LYS A 23 9.25 11.53 -7.61
CA LYS A 23 9.94 12.73 -7.10
C LYS A 23 9.02 13.58 -6.22
N THR A 24 7.72 13.60 -6.52
CA THR A 24 6.74 14.40 -5.81
C THR A 24 5.48 13.61 -5.51
N VAL A 25 4.76 14.02 -4.46
CA VAL A 25 3.43 13.46 -4.12
C VAL A 25 2.38 13.77 -5.18
N ASP A 26 2.55 14.87 -5.92
CA ASP A 26 1.73 15.30 -7.05
C ASP A 26 1.81 14.27 -8.20
N ASP A 27 3.02 13.88 -8.59
CA ASP A 27 3.24 12.88 -9.64
C ASP A 27 2.68 11.51 -9.25
N LEU A 28 2.84 11.10 -7.98
CA LEU A 28 2.25 9.85 -7.48
C LEU A 28 0.73 9.89 -7.52
N ALA A 29 0.12 10.97 -7.05
CA ALA A 29 -1.34 11.15 -7.04
C ALA A 29 -1.91 11.12 -8.47
N ARG A 30 -1.24 11.79 -9.41
CA ARG A 30 -1.59 11.73 -10.84
C ARG A 30 -1.48 10.31 -11.39
N PHE A 31 -0.39 9.60 -11.09
CA PHE A 31 -0.20 8.21 -11.50
C PHE A 31 -1.32 7.31 -10.96
N ALA A 32 -1.64 7.40 -9.66
CA ALA A 32 -2.67 6.61 -9.02
C ALA A 32 -4.04 6.81 -9.69
N ASN A 33 -4.41 8.07 -9.98
CA ASN A 33 -5.67 8.38 -10.66
C ASN A 33 -5.77 7.80 -12.07
N ILE A 34 -4.67 7.85 -12.84
CA ILE A 34 -4.60 7.26 -14.19
C ILE A 34 -4.69 5.73 -14.12
N ALA A 35 -3.97 5.11 -13.18
CA ALA A 35 -3.89 3.66 -13.06
C ALA A 35 -5.24 2.98 -12.78
N VAL A 36 -6.17 3.69 -12.14
CA VAL A 36 -7.54 3.20 -11.86
C VAL A 36 -8.58 3.68 -12.87
N GLY A 37 -8.14 4.29 -13.98
CA GLY A 37 -9.01 4.78 -15.05
C GLY A 37 -9.91 5.95 -14.62
N GLY A 38 -9.41 6.83 -13.76
CA GLY A 38 -10.14 8.02 -13.31
C GLY A 38 -11.20 7.77 -12.23
N LYS A 39 -11.29 6.54 -11.70
CA LYS A 39 -12.09 6.25 -10.50
C LYS A 39 -11.39 6.82 -9.26
N THR A 40 -12.15 7.18 -8.23
CA THR A 40 -11.57 7.60 -6.96
C THR A 40 -10.79 6.43 -6.33
N THR A 41 -9.46 6.57 -6.24
CA THR A 41 -8.60 5.67 -5.48
C THR A 41 -7.95 6.42 -4.34
N GLY A 42 -8.01 5.83 -3.14
CA GLY A 42 -7.19 6.30 -2.04
C GLY A 42 -5.76 5.85 -2.21
N ILE A 43 -4.83 6.63 -1.69
CA ILE A 43 -3.45 6.22 -1.45
C ILE A 43 -3.20 6.15 0.05
N TYR A 44 -2.25 5.32 0.46
CA TYR A 44 -1.98 5.06 1.86
C TYR A 44 -0.82 5.93 2.33
N TRP A 45 -0.89 6.40 3.57
CA TRP A 45 0.22 7.07 4.20
C TRP A 45 0.59 6.38 5.51
N ALA A 46 1.88 6.23 5.76
CA ALA A 46 2.39 5.82 7.06
C ALA A 46 3.78 6.41 7.28
N ASN A 47 4.04 6.92 8.48
CA ASN A 47 5.37 7.34 8.95
C ASN A 47 6.13 8.21 7.95
N GLY A 48 5.49 9.17 7.28
CA GLY A 48 6.17 10.08 6.36
C GLY A 48 6.35 9.58 4.92
N VAL A 49 5.68 8.48 4.54
CA VAL A 49 5.67 7.94 3.18
C VAL A 49 4.23 7.79 2.72
N VAL A 50 3.94 8.27 1.52
CA VAL A 50 2.68 8.00 0.82
C VAL A 50 2.93 6.99 -0.29
N PHE A 51 2.06 5.99 -0.42
CA PHE A 51 2.23 4.91 -1.38
C PHE A 51 0.91 4.29 -1.82
N ILE A 52 0.95 3.68 -2.99
CA ILE A 52 -0.06 2.76 -3.51
C ILE A 52 0.62 1.45 -3.83
N TYR A 53 -0.06 0.33 -3.59
CA TYR A 53 0.48 -1.00 -3.85
C TYR A 53 -0.55 -1.85 -4.58
N TYR A 54 -0.03 -2.80 -5.37
CA TYR A 54 -0.82 -3.73 -6.16
C TYR A 54 -0.47 -5.16 -5.72
N PRO A 55 -1.31 -5.79 -4.88
CA PRO A 55 -1.06 -7.16 -4.44
C PRO A 55 -1.20 -8.14 -5.61
N LEU A 56 -0.42 -9.21 -5.60
CA LEU A 56 -0.60 -10.31 -6.53
C LEU A 56 -2.00 -10.91 -6.32
N PRO A 57 -2.81 -11.12 -7.37
CA PRO A 57 -4.11 -11.75 -7.23
C PRO A 57 -4.01 -13.14 -6.60
N THR A 58 -4.85 -13.40 -5.60
CA THR A 58 -4.93 -14.70 -4.91
C THR A 58 -5.90 -15.66 -5.60
N SER A 59 -6.12 -15.49 -6.91
CA SER A 59 -7.07 -16.29 -7.70
C SER A 59 -6.52 -17.66 -8.08
N THR A 60 -5.20 -17.87 -7.96
CA THR A 60 -4.56 -19.17 -8.17
C THR A 60 -4.35 -19.88 -6.85
N GLU A 61 -4.40 -21.22 -6.87
CA GLU A 61 -4.15 -22.05 -5.69
C GLU A 61 -2.78 -21.79 -5.07
N ILE A 62 -1.74 -21.59 -5.90
CA ILE A 62 -0.38 -21.30 -5.45
C ILE A 62 -0.35 -20.00 -4.63
N ALA A 63 -0.98 -18.92 -5.12
CA ALA A 63 -1.01 -17.65 -4.41
C ALA A 63 -1.87 -17.71 -3.14
N ALA A 64 -2.99 -18.45 -3.18
CA ALA A 64 -3.83 -18.68 -2.01
C ALA A 64 -3.10 -19.47 -0.92
N LYS A 65 -2.36 -20.51 -1.30
CA LYS A 65 -1.57 -21.34 -0.38
C LYS A 65 -0.47 -20.53 0.29
N ALA A 66 0.28 -19.73 -0.46
CA ALA A 66 1.29 -18.83 0.10
C ALA A 66 0.68 -17.83 1.12
N LEU A 67 -0.52 -17.32 0.84
CA LEU A 67 -1.22 -16.41 1.76
C LEU A 67 -1.69 -17.10 3.04
N ILE A 68 -2.37 -18.25 2.92
CA ILE A 68 -3.06 -18.89 4.04
C ILE A 68 -2.11 -19.73 4.89
N GLU A 69 -1.28 -20.57 4.26
CA GLU A 69 -0.42 -21.51 4.97
C GLU A 69 0.93 -20.88 5.33
N GLU A 70 1.56 -20.21 4.36
CA GLU A 70 2.88 -19.61 4.57
C GLU A 70 2.82 -18.22 5.21
N LYS A 71 1.63 -17.60 5.22
CA LYS A 71 1.40 -16.23 5.72
C LYS A 71 2.27 -15.20 5.00
N LYS A 72 2.52 -15.42 3.70
CA LYS A 72 3.27 -14.54 2.81
C LYS A 72 2.32 -13.76 1.93
N VAL A 73 2.56 -12.46 1.80
CA VAL A 73 1.83 -11.62 0.85
C VAL A 73 2.79 -11.03 -0.17
N TYR A 74 2.40 -11.07 -1.44
CA TYR A 74 3.18 -10.55 -2.55
C TYR A 74 2.56 -9.26 -3.04
N TRP A 75 3.36 -8.20 -3.09
CA TRP A 75 3.01 -6.95 -3.75
C TRP A 75 3.82 -6.88 -5.04
N ALA A 76 3.12 -7.02 -6.16
CA ALA A 76 3.74 -7.00 -7.47
C ALA A 76 4.38 -5.64 -7.74
N PHE A 77 3.68 -4.55 -7.40
CA PHE A 77 4.16 -3.19 -7.59
C PHE A 77 3.86 -2.34 -6.35
N VAL A 78 4.82 -1.47 -6.01
CA VAL A 78 4.63 -0.39 -5.03
C VAL A 78 5.12 0.91 -5.65
N SER A 79 4.26 1.92 -5.68
CA SER A 79 4.64 3.27 -6.09
C SER A 79 4.53 4.19 -4.89
N TYR A 80 5.57 4.99 -4.64
CA TYR A 80 5.64 5.79 -3.41
C TYR A 80 6.32 7.14 -3.61
N ALA A 81 6.09 8.06 -2.67
CA ALA A 81 6.78 9.33 -2.56
C ALA A 81 6.98 9.68 -1.08
N LEU A 82 8.00 10.47 -0.77
CA LEU A 82 8.20 10.98 0.59
C LEU A 82 7.19 12.09 0.87
N MET A 83 6.47 11.95 1.98
CA MET A 83 5.48 12.93 2.44
C MET A 83 5.60 13.06 3.97
N PRO A 84 6.54 13.86 4.49
CA PRO A 84 6.89 13.88 5.91
C PRO A 84 5.71 14.11 6.85
N GLU A 85 4.74 14.91 6.42
CA GLU A 85 3.52 15.23 7.17
C GLU A 85 2.31 14.58 6.52
N TYR A 86 1.41 14.03 7.34
CA TYR A 86 0.13 13.54 6.86
C TYR A 86 -0.73 14.67 6.30
N ARG A 87 -1.42 14.39 5.19
CA ARG A 87 -2.43 15.25 4.59
C ARG A 87 -3.60 14.38 4.21
N LEU A 88 -4.83 14.83 4.48
CA LEU A 88 -6.05 14.07 4.16
C LEU A 88 -6.27 13.92 2.66
N ILE A 89 -5.84 14.91 1.89
CA ILE A 89 -6.01 14.98 0.43
C ILE A 89 -4.71 15.51 -0.17
N ILE A 90 -4.30 14.91 -1.29
CA ILE A 90 -3.34 15.51 -2.21
C ILE A 90 -4.13 16.10 -3.37
N GLU A 91 -4.09 17.43 -3.50
CA GLU A 91 -4.58 18.14 -4.68
C GLU A 91 -3.45 18.24 -5.69
N THR A 92 -3.64 17.67 -6.88
CA THR A 92 -2.63 17.78 -7.94
C THR A 92 -2.68 19.13 -8.65
N LYS A 93 -1.66 19.45 -9.44
CA LYS A 93 -1.67 20.67 -10.29
C LYS A 93 -2.85 20.72 -11.26
N GLU A 94 -3.32 19.57 -11.71
CA GLU A 94 -4.52 19.43 -12.55
C GLU A 94 -5.83 19.41 -11.75
N ARG A 95 -5.80 19.76 -10.45
CA ARG A 95 -6.93 19.78 -9.51
C ARG A 95 -7.59 18.42 -9.29
N ILE A 96 -6.83 17.34 -9.42
CA ILE A 96 -7.28 16.01 -9.04
C ILE A 96 -7.18 15.91 -7.51
N MET A 97 -8.29 15.57 -6.85
CA MET A 97 -8.35 15.40 -5.40
C MET A 97 -8.18 13.91 -5.06
N VAL A 98 -6.99 13.52 -4.58
CA VAL A 98 -6.70 12.14 -4.20
C VAL A 98 -6.78 11.98 -2.68
N PRO A 99 -7.72 11.19 -2.15
CA PRO A 99 -7.82 10.96 -0.72
C PRO A 99 -6.64 10.13 -0.21
N VAL A 100 -6.16 10.46 0.99
CA VAL A 100 -5.04 9.78 1.64
C VAL A 100 -5.50 9.16 2.95
N VAL A 101 -5.31 7.86 3.08
CA VAL A 101 -5.70 7.09 4.26
C VAL A 101 -4.50 6.94 5.18
N ASP A 102 -4.63 7.39 6.43
CA ASP A 102 -3.60 7.17 7.45
C ASP A 102 -3.62 5.70 7.92
N MET A 103 -2.53 4.99 7.61
CA MET A 103 -2.29 3.59 7.98
C MET A 103 -1.21 3.46 9.07
N SER A 104 -0.89 4.54 9.80
CA SER A 104 0.10 4.55 10.88
C SER A 104 -0.23 3.58 12.03
N THR A 105 -1.50 3.22 12.21
CA THR A 105 -1.91 2.20 13.20
C THR A 105 -1.54 0.77 12.78
N SER A 106 -1.31 0.52 11.49
CA SER A 106 -0.94 -0.80 10.98
C SER A 106 0.57 -1.05 11.12
N ASN A 107 0.94 -2.08 11.88
CA ASN A 107 2.33 -2.52 12.00
C ASN A 107 2.94 -2.88 10.63
N LEU A 108 2.15 -3.49 9.73
CA LEU A 108 2.62 -3.85 8.39
C LEU A 108 2.97 -2.60 7.57
N PHE A 109 2.05 -1.64 7.49
CA PHE A 109 2.28 -0.44 6.66
C PHE A 109 3.35 0.47 7.25
N ARG A 110 3.48 0.56 8.58
CA ARG A 110 4.63 1.25 9.21
C ARG A 110 5.97 0.64 8.83
N LYS A 111 6.09 -0.69 8.86
CA LYS A 111 7.31 -1.40 8.47
C LYS A 111 7.63 -1.24 6.99
N VAL A 112 6.61 -1.31 6.13
CA VAL A 112 6.80 -1.06 4.69
C VAL A 112 7.26 0.38 4.44
N ALA A 113 6.61 1.37 5.06
CA ALA A 113 7.02 2.77 4.92
C ALA A 113 8.47 2.99 5.37
N GLN A 114 8.89 2.38 6.48
CA GLN A 114 10.28 2.44 6.93
C GLN A 114 11.22 1.81 5.89
N TRP A 115 10.92 0.59 5.44
CA TRP A 115 11.73 -0.09 4.43
C TRP A 115 11.84 0.72 3.13
N LEU A 116 10.75 1.33 2.66
CA LEU A 116 10.72 2.18 1.47
C LEU A 116 11.65 3.40 1.58
N LYS A 117 11.78 4.00 2.77
CA LYS A 117 12.71 5.13 2.99
C LYS A 117 14.18 4.72 2.89
N GLU A 118 14.48 3.47 3.18
CA GLU A 118 15.84 2.92 3.17
C GLU A 118 16.27 2.47 1.77
N GLN A 119 15.34 2.51 0.80
CA GLN A 119 15.63 2.10 -0.56
C GLN A 119 16.33 3.20 -1.38
N PRO A 120 17.35 2.86 -2.18
CA PRO A 120 18.05 3.81 -3.05
C PRO A 120 17.21 4.29 -4.24
#